data_AF-A0AAU6L4U0-F1
#
_entry.id   AF-A0AAU6L4U0-F1
#
_cell.length_a   1.000
_cell.length_b   1.000
_cell.length_c   1.000
_cell.angle_alpha   90.00
_cell.angle_beta   90.00
_cell.angle_gamma   90.00
#
_symmetry.space_group_name_H-M   'P 1'
#
loop_
_entity.id
_entity.type
_entity.pdbx_description
1 polymer ?
#
loop_
_entity_poly.entity_id
_entity_poly.type
_entity_poly.pdbx_seq_one_letter_code
_entity_poly.pdbx_strand_id
1 'polypeptide(L)'
;MDTERAPLQYACDITEDDLWEVFDFLHPKLEALEAGHDPGTDEHRAADALARMLSSAVLQLEWDIRAPFWRPYRTRRGPTTVLVWAPPPEAVLSARDEWRLDKIRENWNALCDGLQVWRDCEGYDPERWHKVDFHDAAAEAEYERRCEELGLGRRKPS
;
A
#
# COMPACT_ATOMS: atom_id res chain seq x y z
N MET A 1 22.12 -17.19 -6.49
CA MET A 1 21.36 -17.29 -7.76
C MET A 1 20.31 -16.22 -7.66
N ASP A 2 20.58 -15.05 -8.24
CA ASP A 2 19.57 -14.02 -8.39
C ASP A 2 18.54 -14.54 -9.39
N THR A 3 17.40 -14.95 -8.87
CA THR A 3 16.21 -15.13 -9.69
C THR A 3 15.84 -13.72 -10.13
N GLU A 4 16.05 -13.41 -11.40
CA GLU A 4 15.62 -12.17 -12.04
C GLU A 4 14.14 -11.98 -11.71
N ARG A 5 13.84 -11.11 -10.72
CA ARG A 5 12.47 -10.91 -10.27
C ARG A 5 11.75 -10.11 -11.36
N ALA A 6 10.52 -10.50 -11.66
CA ALA A 6 9.71 -9.81 -12.66
C ALA A 6 9.55 -8.31 -12.34
N PRO A 7 9.41 -7.46 -13.36
CA PRO A 7 9.13 -6.04 -13.15
C PRO A 7 7.79 -5.87 -12.43
N LEU A 8 7.72 -4.90 -11.52
CA LEU A 8 6.50 -4.57 -10.78
C LEU A 8 5.60 -3.73 -11.68
N GLN A 9 4.72 -4.34 -12.45
CA GLN A 9 3.85 -3.59 -13.36
C GLN A 9 2.48 -3.28 -12.73
N TYR A 10 1.94 -4.23 -11.97
CA TYR A 10 0.62 -4.16 -11.37
C TYR A 10 0.65 -4.45 -9.86
N ALA A 11 -0.45 -4.13 -9.18
CA ALA A 11 -0.56 -4.36 -7.74
C ALA A 11 -0.43 -5.84 -7.32
N CYS A 12 -0.75 -6.79 -8.21
CA CYS A 12 -0.58 -8.21 -7.94
C CYS A 12 0.89 -8.68 -8.01
N ASP A 13 1.78 -7.87 -8.58
CA ASP A 13 3.21 -8.19 -8.69
C ASP A 13 3.96 -7.81 -7.41
N ILE A 14 3.37 -6.94 -6.58
CA ILE A 14 3.95 -6.47 -5.32
C ILE A 14 3.89 -7.59 -4.29
N THR A 15 5.04 -7.90 -3.72
CA THR A 15 5.21 -8.93 -2.70
C THR A 15 5.52 -8.31 -1.34
N GLU A 16 5.50 -9.14 -0.30
CA GLU A 16 5.93 -8.73 1.05
C GLU A 16 7.39 -8.29 1.07
N ASP A 17 8.26 -8.97 0.30
CA ASP A 17 9.68 -8.65 0.23
C ASP A 17 9.87 -7.21 -0.30
N ASP A 18 9.10 -6.80 -1.30
CA ASP A 18 9.20 -5.44 -1.86
C ASP A 18 8.83 -4.37 -0.81
N LEU A 19 7.87 -4.65 0.08
CA LEU A 19 7.49 -3.75 1.18
C LEU A 19 8.58 -3.66 2.25
N TRP A 20 9.17 -4.80 2.61
CA TRP A 20 10.22 -4.86 3.62
C TRP A 20 11.52 -4.25 3.11
N GLU A 21 11.84 -4.36 1.82
CA GLU A 21 12.97 -3.65 1.20
C GLU A 21 12.81 -2.13 1.31
N VAL A 22 11.60 -1.59 1.07
CA VAL A 22 11.31 -0.17 1.29
C VAL A 22 11.44 0.21 2.76
N PHE A 23 10.93 -0.62 3.66
CA PHE A 23 11.01 -0.40 5.10
C PHE A 23 12.46 -0.34 5.58
N ASP A 24 13.27 -1.34 5.22
CA ASP A 24 14.68 -1.46 5.62
C ASP A 24 15.53 -0.32 5.04
N PHE A 25 15.16 0.21 3.88
CA PHE A 25 15.80 1.38 3.30
C PHE A 25 15.44 2.69 4.01
N LEU A 26 14.16 2.94 4.26
CA LEU A 26 13.68 4.23 4.79
C LEU A 26 13.78 4.35 6.30
N HIS A 27 13.47 3.28 7.04
CA HIS A 27 13.35 3.33 8.50
C HIS A 27 14.63 3.83 9.17
N PRO A 28 15.84 3.32 8.84
CA PRO A 28 17.07 3.81 9.45
C PRO A 28 17.37 5.28 9.13
N LYS A 29 16.93 5.78 7.97
CA LYS A 29 17.11 7.19 7.59
C LYS A 29 16.19 8.11 8.38
N LEU A 30 14.95 7.68 8.60
CA LEU A 30 14.00 8.41 9.44
C LEU A 30 14.45 8.42 10.90
N GLU A 31 14.96 7.30 11.43
CA GLU A 31 15.57 7.24 12.77
C GLU A 31 16.79 8.16 12.89
N ALA A 32 17.65 8.19 11.87
CA ALA A 32 18.81 9.08 11.86
C ALA A 32 18.40 10.56 11.80
N LEU A 33 17.36 10.90 11.04
CA LEU A 33 16.78 12.25 11.04
C LEU A 33 16.23 12.61 12.41
N GLU A 34 15.43 11.74 13.02
CA GLU A 34 14.87 11.96 14.35
C GLU A 34 15.96 12.21 15.40
N ALA A 35 17.01 11.39 15.40
CA ALA A 35 18.15 11.48 16.31
C ALA A 35 19.02 12.74 16.07
N GLY A 36 18.96 13.31 14.87
CA GLY A 36 19.67 14.53 14.50
C GLY A 36 19.02 15.81 15.03
N HIS A 37 17.81 15.72 15.61
CA HIS A 37 17.05 16.86 16.11
C HIS A 37 16.78 16.74 17.61
N ASP A 38 16.79 17.89 18.31
CA ASP A 38 16.49 17.92 19.74
C ASP A 38 15.06 17.43 20.00
N PRO A 39 14.85 16.58 21.03
CA PRO A 39 13.52 16.11 21.38
C PRO A 39 12.55 17.27 21.63
N GLY A 40 11.38 17.21 21.01
CA GLY A 40 10.33 18.23 21.15
C GLY A 40 10.42 19.40 20.18
N THR A 41 11.37 19.39 19.24
CA THR A 41 11.33 20.25 18.04
C THR A 41 10.26 19.79 17.05
N ASP A 42 9.87 20.66 16.11
CA ASP A 42 8.92 20.29 15.06
C ASP A 42 9.52 19.25 14.11
N GLU A 43 10.82 19.36 13.84
CA GLU A 43 11.58 18.45 12.99
C GLU A 43 11.67 17.06 13.61
N HIS A 44 11.97 16.95 14.91
CA HIS A 44 11.94 15.69 15.64
C HIS A 44 10.56 15.04 15.62
N ARG A 45 9.49 15.83 15.89
CA ARG A 45 8.10 15.34 15.83
C ARG A 45 7.72 14.87 14.43
N ALA A 46 8.15 15.58 13.39
CA ALA A 46 7.87 15.22 12.01
C ALA A 46 8.57 13.93 11.61
N ALA A 47 9.84 13.74 12.00
CA ALA A 47 10.59 12.51 11.74
C ALA A 47 9.98 11.29 12.45
N ASP A 48 9.66 11.38 13.74
CA ASP A 48 8.98 10.31 14.50
C ASP A 48 7.61 9.98 13.89
N ALA A 49 6.83 11.01 13.52
CA ALA A 49 5.53 10.80 12.88
C ALA A 49 5.67 10.08 11.53
N LEU A 50 6.64 10.47 10.70
CA LEU A 50 6.90 9.81 9.42
C LEU A 50 7.36 8.36 9.60
N ALA A 51 8.23 8.07 10.57
CA ALA A 51 8.66 6.71 10.88
C ALA A 51 7.47 5.82 11.27
N ARG A 52 6.57 6.33 12.13
CA ARG A 52 5.35 5.59 12.51
C ARG A 52 4.38 5.40 11.35
N MET A 53 4.23 6.43 10.50
CA MET A 53 3.39 6.34 9.31
C MET A 53 3.93 5.29 8.33
N LEU A 54 5.24 5.25 8.12
CA LEU A 54 5.90 4.22 7.31
C LEU A 54 5.62 2.82 7.87
N SER A 55 5.88 2.59 9.16
CA SER A 55 5.61 1.31 9.81
C SER A 55 4.15 0.90 9.66
N SER A 56 3.21 1.82 9.87
CA SER A 56 1.78 1.55 9.72
C SER A 56 1.39 1.23 8.28
N ALA A 57 1.97 1.94 7.30
CA ALA A 57 1.67 1.74 5.88
C ALA A 57 2.20 0.38 5.40
N VAL A 58 3.43 0.02 5.76
CA VAL A 58 4.05 -1.28 5.43
C VAL A 58 3.24 -2.42 6.03
N LEU A 59 2.88 -2.35 7.32
CA LEU A 59 2.08 -3.40 7.97
C LEU A 59 0.67 -3.53 7.37
N GLN A 60 0.04 -2.42 6.99
CA GLN A 60 -1.27 -2.45 6.33
C GLN A 60 -1.18 -3.09 4.95
N LEU A 61 -0.19 -2.70 4.14
CA LEU A 61 0.06 -3.30 2.83
C LEU A 61 0.41 -4.78 2.95
N GLU A 62 1.24 -5.16 3.92
CA GLU A 62 1.59 -6.56 4.20
C GLU A 62 0.33 -7.36 4.53
N TRP A 63 -0.58 -6.82 5.35
CA TRP A 63 -1.87 -7.47 5.62
C TRP A 63 -2.66 -7.66 4.32
N ASP A 64 -2.78 -6.61 3.51
CA ASP A 64 -3.58 -6.65 2.28
C ASP A 64 -3.00 -7.64 1.25
N ILE A 65 -1.67 -7.74 1.14
CA ILE A 65 -0.98 -8.74 0.31
C ILE A 65 -1.21 -10.15 0.88
N ARG A 66 -1.01 -10.33 2.20
CA ARG A 66 -1.10 -11.63 2.86
C ARG A 66 -2.50 -12.20 2.84
N ALA A 67 -3.53 -11.37 2.95
CA ALA A 67 -4.90 -11.81 3.20
C ALA A 67 -5.36 -12.80 2.11
N PRO A 68 -5.39 -14.11 2.39
CA PRO A 68 -6.01 -15.06 1.50
C PRO A 68 -7.52 -14.91 1.68
N PHE A 69 -8.22 -15.07 0.57
CA PHE A 69 -9.66 -15.04 0.43
C PHE A 69 -10.40 -15.71 1.59
N TRP A 70 -11.40 -15.00 2.11
CA TRP A 70 -12.41 -15.48 3.05
C TRP A 70 -11.92 -15.88 4.45
N ARG A 71 -12.30 -15.06 5.44
CA ARG A 71 -12.41 -15.50 6.85
C ARG A 71 -13.89 -15.62 7.22
N PRO A 72 -14.33 -16.70 7.89
CA PRO A 72 -15.70 -16.82 8.36
C PRO A 72 -16.04 -15.63 9.25
N TYR A 73 -17.11 -14.91 8.93
CA TYR A 73 -17.56 -13.76 9.71
C TYR A 73 -18.70 -14.16 10.63
N ARG A 74 -18.75 -13.55 11.82
CA ARG A 74 -19.81 -13.79 12.80
C ARG A 74 -21.00 -12.90 12.46
N THR A 75 -22.10 -13.47 12.02
CA THR A 75 -23.39 -12.75 11.96
C THR A 75 -24.19 -13.02 13.22
N ARG A 76 -24.65 -11.97 13.89
CA ARG A 76 -25.61 -12.10 14.99
C ARG A 76 -27.03 -12.00 14.43
N ARG A 77 -27.58 -13.12 13.93
CA ARG A 77 -29.03 -13.26 13.72
C ARG A 77 -29.60 -14.08 14.88
N GLY A 78 -30.15 -13.40 15.88
CA GLY A 78 -30.82 -14.05 17.03
C GLY A 78 -29.88 -14.44 18.20
N PRO A 79 -30.35 -15.30 19.13
CA PRO A 79 -29.63 -15.66 20.36
C PRO A 79 -28.45 -16.62 20.14
N THR A 80 -28.27 -17.15 18.93
CA THR A 80 -27.25 -18.16 18.62
C THR A 80 -26.22 -17.59 17.63
N THR A 81 -24.94 -17.68 17.99
CA THR A 81 -23.85 -17.41 17.04
C THR A 81 -23.77 -18.58 16.07
N VAL A 82 -24.13 -18.36 14.81
CA VAL A 82 -23.92 -19.33 13.74
C VAL A 82 -22.65 -18.94 12.98
N LEU A 83 -21.68 -19.85 12.92
CA LEU A 83 -20.60 -19.73 11.94
C LEU A 83 -21.20 -20.06 10.57
N VAL A 84 -21.35 -19.05 9.72
CA VAL A 84 -21.80 -19.25 8.34
C VAL A 84 -20.59 -19.68 7.53
N TRP A 85 -20.58 -20.95 7.12
CA TRP A 85 -19.52 -21.58 6.31
C TRP A 85 -19.75 -21.51 4.80
N ALA A 86 -20.82 -20.83 4.34
CA ALA A 86 -21.03 -20.65 2.91
C ALA A 86 -20.05 -19.59 2.38
N PRO A 87 -19.21 -19.91 1.37
CA PRO A 87 -18.46 -18.89 0.68
C PRO A 87 -19.44 -17.88 0.07
N PRO A 88 -19.11 -16.57 0.07
CA PRO A 88 -19.86 -15.56 -0.65
C PRO A 88 -20.02 -15.98 -2.11
N PRO A 89 -21.03 -15.45 -2.81
CA PRO A 89 -21.10 -15.57 -4.26
C PRO A 89 -19.76 -15.18 -4.89
N GLU A 90 -19.36 -15.87 -5.96
CA GLU A 90 -18.09 -15.62 -6.66
C GLU A 90 -17.92 -14.14 -7.03
N ALA A 91 -18.99 -13.49 -7.50
CA ALA A 91 -18.99 -12.05 -7.79
C ALA A 91 -18.63 -11.16 -6.58
N VAL A 92 -18.97 -11.57 -5.35
CA VAL A 92 -18.59 -10.85 -4.13
C VAL A 92 -17.13 -11.06 -3.79
N LEU A 93 -16.58 -12.24 -4.09
CA LEU A 93 -15.16 -12.51 -3.92
C LEU A 93 -14.36 -11.68 -4.94
N SER A 94 -14.70 -11.76 -6.23
CA SER A 94 -14.05 -10.99 -7.29
C SER A 94 -14.06 -9.48 -7.03
N ALA A 95 -15.23 -8.90 -6.68
CA ALA A 95 -15.32 -7.48 -6.37
C ALA A 95 -14.46 -7.08 -5.15
N ARG A 96 -14.28 -7.99 -4.19
CA ARG A 96 -13.43 -7.76 -3.02
C ARG A 96 -11.95 -7.80 -3.38
N ASP A 97 -11.54 -8.65 -4.32
CA ASP A 97 -10.16 -8.71 -4.78
C ASP A 97 -9.79 -7.52 -5.63
N GLU A 98 -10.69 -7.11 -6.53
CA GLU A 98 -10.54 -5.88 -7.31
C GLU A 98 -10.35 -4.68 -6.38
N TRP A 99 -11.20 -4.56 -5.35
CA TRP A 99 -11.06 -3.51 -4.35
C TRP A 99 -9.73 -3.61 -3.58
N ARG A 100 -9.32 -4.82 -3.20
CA ARG A 100 -8.05 -5.05 -2.49
C ARG A 100 -6.85 -4.67 -3.35
N LEU A 101 -6.83 -5.07 -4.62
CA LEU A 101 -5.75 -4.75 -5.55
C LEU A 101 -5.69 -3.25 -5.82
N ASP A 102 -6.83 -2.57 -5.95
CA ASP A 102 -6.85 -1.11 -6.08
C ASP A 102 -6.30 -0.43 -4.81
N LYS A 103 -6.62 -0.96 -3.62
CA LYS A 103 -6.05 -0.46 -2.36
C LYS A 103 -4.54 -0.65 -2.27
N ILE A 104 -4.03 -1.82 -2.65
CA ILE A 104 -2.59 -2.10 -2.70
C ILE A 104 -1.92 -1.12 -3.67
N ARG A 105 -2.49 -0.94 -4.87
CA ARG A 105 -2.00 0.00 -5.89
C ARG A 105 -1.92 1.44 -5.35
N GLU A 106 -3.00 1.95 -4.77
CA GLU A 106 -3.07 3.32 -4.23
C GLU A 106 -2.01 3.54 -3.15
N ASN A 107 -1.92 2.62 -2.19
CA ASN A 107 -1.01 2.73 -1.06
C ASN A 107 0.46 2.58 -1.49
N TRP A 108 0.77 1.64 -2.40
CA TRP A 108 2.10 1.50 -2.97
C TRP A 108 2.53 2.74 -3.76
N ASN A 109 1.64 3.29 -4.60
CA ASN A 109 1.96 4.47 -5.37
C ASN A 109 2.19 5.71 -4.49
N ALA A 110 1.44 5.84 -3.39
CA ALA A 110 1.66 6.88 -2.39
C ALA A 110 3.00 6.70 -1.65
N LEU A 111 3.38 5.46 -1.34
CA LEU A 111 4.69 5.15 -0.76
C LEU A 111 5.82 5.50 -1.73
N CYS A 112 5.66 5.17 -3.02
CA CYS A 112 6.60 5.56 -4.07
C CYS A 112 6.73 7.08 -4.22
N ASP A 113 5.64 7.83 -4.12
CA ASP A 113 5.68 9.30 -4.12
C ASP A 113 6.50 9.85 -2.94
N GLY A 114 6.32 9.26 -1.75
CA GLY A 114 7.13 9.60 -0.57
C GLY A 114 8.60 9.22 -0.72
N LEU A 115 8.89 8.13 -1.42
CA LEU A 115 10.25 7.64 -1.68
C LEU A 115 11.04 8.52 -2.64
N GLN A 116 10.40 9.23 -3.56
CA GLN A 116 11.08 10.05 -4.57
C GLN A 116 12.01 11.12 -3.97
N VAL A 117 11.72 11.61 -2.76
CA VAL A 117 12.61 12.59 -2.09
C VAL A 117 13.97 11.99 -1.67
N TRP A 118 14.08 10.66 -1.68
CA TRP A 118 15.26 9.89 -1.32
C TRP A 118 15.98 9.29 -2.54
N ARG A 119 15.58 9.67 -3.76
CA ARG A 119 16.09 9.07 -5.01
C ARG A 119 17.61 9.16 -5.18
N ASP A 120 18.22 10.17 -4.56
CA ASP A 120 19.67 10.44 -4.65
C ASP A 120 20.45 9.76 -3.51
N CYS A 121 19.78 9.00 -2.63
CA CYS A 121 20.42 8.24 -1.55
C CYS A 121 20.89 6.87 -2.02
N GLU A 122 22.04 6.44 -1.50
CA GLU A 122 22.55 5.08 -1.70
C GLU A 122 21.54 4.03 -1.21
N GLY A 123 21.32 3.01 -2.04
CA GLY A 123 20.36 1.94 -1.82
C GLY A 123 18.97 2.21 -2.38
N TYR A 124 18.72 3.37 -2.99
CA TYR A 124 17.47 3.62 -3.69
C TYR A 124 17.37 2.77 -4.96
N ASP A 125 16.28 2.01 -5.10
CA ASP A 125 16.01 1.15 -6.25
C ASP A 125 14.92 1.78 -7.16
N PRO A 126 15.31 2.52 -8.23
CA PRO A 126 14.35 3.12 -9.16
C PRO A 126 13.67 2.11 -10.08
N GLU A 127 14.25 0.91 -10.25
CA GLU A 127 13.69 -0.12 -11.13
C GLU A 127 12.56 -0.87 -10.45
N ARG A 128 12.53 -0.90 -9.11
CA ARG A 128 11.43 -1.51 -8.35
C ARG A 128 10.53 -0.52 -7.66
N TRP A 129 11.06 0.56 -7.09
CA TRP A 129 10.27 1.51 -6.30
C TRP A 129 9.66 2.60 -7.17
N HIS A 130 8.84 2.17 -8.13
CA HIS A 130 8.08 3.01 -9.02
C HIS A 130 6.58 2.74 -8.91
N LYS A 131 5.79 3.69 -9.45
CA LYS A 131 4.34 3.55 -9.49
C LYS A 131 3.94 2.40 -10.39
N VAL A 132 2.95 1.64 -9.96
CA VAL A 132 2.33 0.55 -10.71
C VAL A 132 1.02 1.03 -11.35
N ASP A 133 0.65 0.39 -12.45
CA ASP A 133 -0.50 0.74 -13.27
C ASP A 133 -1.79 0.04 -12.82
N PHE A 134 -2.90 0.45 -13.44
CA PHE A 134 -4.15 -0.31 -13.36
C PHE A 134 -4.03 -1.60 -14.16
N HIS A 135 -4.66 -2.66 -13.67
CA HIS A 135 -4.69 -3.95 -14.36
C HIS A 135 -5.49 -3.89 -15.68
N ASP A 136 -6.56 -3.07 -15.72
CA ASP A 136 -7.36 -2.88 -16.91
C ASP A 136 -7.99 -1.47 -16.97
N ALA A 137 -8.52 -1.13 -18.14
CA ALA A 137 -9.15 0.16 -18.42
C ALA A 137 -10.45 0.38 -17.64
N ALA A 138 -11.13 -0.68 -17.18
CA ALA A 138 -12.35 -0.54 -16.39
C ALA A 138 -12.02 -0.08 -14.95
N ALA A 139 -10.97 -0.66 -14.36
CA ALA A 139 -10.44 -0.24 -13.08
C ALA A 139 -9.92 1.21 -13.12
N GLU A 140 -9.25 1.61 -14.21
CA GLU A 140 -8.82 2.99 -14.41
C GLU A 140 -10.03 3.95 -14.49
N ALA A 141 -11.02 3.65 -15.33
CA ALA A 141 -12.22 4.48 -15.47
C ALA A 141 -13.02 4.61 -14.17
N GLU A 142 -13.12 3.52 -13.39
CA GLU A 142 -13.79 3.51 -12.09
C GLU A 142 -13.07 4.39 -11.07
N TYR A 143 -11.73 4.37 -11.07
CA TYR A 143 -10.93 5.24 -10.23
C TYR A 143 -11.10 6.71 -10.62
N GLU A 144 -11.03 7.03 -11.92
CA GLU A 144 -11.22 8.39 -12.42
C GLU A 144 -12.59 8.94 -12.02
N ARG A 145 -13.66 8.14 -12.15
CA ARG A 145 -15.00 8.53 -11.71
C ARG A 145 -15.04 8.84 -10.21
N ARG A 146 -14.44 8.00 -9.36
CA ARG A 146 -14.36 8.24 -7.90
C ARG A 146 -13.58 9.51 -7.58
N CYS A 147 -12.48 9.78 -8.28
CA CYS A 147 -11.72 11.02 -8.11
C CYS A 147 -12.56 12.25 -8.49
N GLU A 148 -13.34 12.19 -9.56
CA GLU A 148 -14.25 13.27 -9.96
C GLU A 148 -15.36 13.49 -8.92
N GLU A 149 -16.01 12.41 -8.44
CA GLU A 149 -17.05 12.48 -7.41
C GLU A 149 -16.54 13.11 -6.10
N LEU A 150 -15.29 12.84 -5.73
CA LEU A 150 -14.65 13.38 -4.52
C LEU A 150 -14.00 14.76 -4.74
N GLY A 151 -14.03 15.30 -5.97
CA GLY A 151 -13.38 16.57 -6.30
C GLY A 151 -11.84 16.51 -6.26
N LEU A 152 -11.27 15.31 -6.34
CA LEU A 152 -9.82 15.02 -6.31
C LEU A 152 -9.18 15.03 -7.71
N GLY A 153 -9.85 15.62 -8.70
CA GLY A 153 -9.45 15.56 -10.11
C GLY A 153 -7.97 15.87 -10.35
N ARG A 154 -7.32 15.05 -11.20
CA ARG A 154 -5.91 15.19 -11.59
C ARG A 154 -5.61 16.65 -11.96
N ARG A 155 -4.79 17.35 -11.16
CA ARG A 155 -4.03 18.48 -11.69
C ARG A 155 -3.11 17.92 -12.77
N LYS A 156 -3.46 18.12 -14.04
CA LYS A 156 -2.53 17.88 -15.14
C LYS A 156 -1.24 18.65 -14.83
N PRO A 157 -0.06 18.02 -14.89
CA PRO A 157 1.18 18.78 -14.90
C PRO A 157 1.16 19.65 -16.17
N SER A 158 1.27 20.96 -15.96
CA SER A 158 1.53 21.94 -17.02
C SER A 158 2.97 21.84 -17.50
#